data_AF-W8XDH5-F1
#
_entry.id   AF-W8XDH5-F1
#
_cell.length_a   1.000
_cell.length_b   1.000
_cell.length_c   1.000
_cell.angle_alpha   90.00
_cell.angle_beta   90.00
_cell.angle_gamma   90.00
#
_symmetry.space_group_name_H-M   'P 1'
#
loop_
_entity.id
_entity.type
_entity.pdbx_description
1 polymer ?
#
loop_
_entity_poly.entity_id
_entity_poly.type
_entity_poly.pdbx_seq_one_letter_code
_entity_poly.pdbx_strand_id
1 'polypeptide(L)'
;ARAAASVMDICRIRPCPAFPYKFKFKFSGCPNDCVAAIARSGISVIGTWRDQIRIDQAAVKEYVAGNYPANGGAHSDRDWGAFDIQKEVIALCPTDCMWMESDELKIDDAECTRCMHCINVMPRALRPGLDKGASVLVGAKAPILDGAQFSTLAVPFMKVEKEDEFEELIDFIEKVWDWWMEVGKNRERVGETMQRVG
;
A
#
# COMPACT_ATOMS: atom_id res chain seq x y z
N ALA A 1 25.51 36.63 -16.48
CA ALA A 1 25.09 35.93 -15.26
C ALA A 1 24.83 34.47 -15.64
N ARG A 2 25.67 33.53 -15.20
CA ARG A 2 25.39 32.09 -15.40
C ARG A 2 24.29 31.73 -14.40
N ALA A 3 23.14 31.24 -14.89
CA ALA A 3 22.13 30.65 -14.03
C ALA A 3 22.81 29.57 -13.18
N ALA A 4 22.67 29.67 -11.85
CA ALA A 4 23.14 28.61 -10.97
C ALA A 4 22.34 27.36 -11.30
N ALA A 5 23.01 26.34 -11.83
CA ALA A 5 22.41 25.02 -11.98
C ALA A 5 21.87 24.60 -10.60
N SER A 6 20.65 24.10 -10.56
CA SER A 6 20.08 23.60 -9.31
C SER A 6 20.96 22.48 -8.76
N VAL A 7 20.96 22.25 -7.45
CA VAL A 7 21.67 21.11 -6.85
C VAL A 7 21.26 19.79 -7.54
N MET A 8 20.01 19.70 -8.01
CA MET A 8 19.49 18.56 -8.78
C MET A 8 20.20 18.37 -10.13
N ASP A 9 20.55 19.45 -10.83
CA ASP A 9 21.27 19.39 -12.11
C ASP A 9 22.68 18.81 -11.96
N ILE A 10 23.37 19.14 -10.86
CA ILE A 10 24.69 18.58 -10.51
C ILE A 10 24.56 17.09 -10.11
N CYS A 11 23.47 16.71 -9.45
CA CYS A 11 23.21 15.32 -9.04
C CYS A 11 22.90 14.39 -10.22
N ARG A 12 22.51 14.90 -11.40
CA ARG A 12 22.30 14.09 -12.62
C ARG A 12 23.60 13.55 -13.24
N ILE A 13 24.76 14.16 -12.95
CA ILE A 13 26.07 13.79 -13.51
C ILE A 13 26.80 12.79 -12.60
N ARG A 14 26.56 12.85 -11.29
CA ARG A 14 27.17 11.96 -10.28
C ARG A 14 26.21 11.84 -9.09
N PRO A 15 26.00 10.63 -8.54
CA PRO A 15 25.26 10.48 -7.29
C PRO A 15 25.90 11.33 -6.20
N CYS A 16 25.24 12.42 -5.83
CA CYS A 16 25.71 13.37 -4.84
C CYS A 16 24.76 13.32 -3.64
N PRO A 17 25.25 13.09 -2.42
CA PRO A 17 24.44 13.24 -1.22
C PRO A 17 24.01 14.71 -1.04
N ALA A 18 22.80 15.04 -1.49
CA ALA A 18 22.24 16.40 -1.44
C ALA A 18 21.21 16.60 -0.32
N PHE A 19 20.84 15.53 0.39
CA PHE A 19 19.77 15.56 1.37
C PHE A 19 20.27 15.80 2.81
N PRO A 20 19.41 16.33 3.71
CA PRO A 20 19.72 16.46 5.13
C PRO A 20 20.08 15.13 5.80
N TYR A 21 19.49 14.02 5.33
CA TYR A 21 19.84 12.67 5.77
C TYR A 21 19.52 11.58 4.73
N LYS A 22 19.45 10.31 5.16
CA LYS A 22 19.10 9.18 4.29
C LYS A 22 17.62 9.20 3.89
N PHE A 23 17.37 9.00 2.60
CA PHE A 23 16.03 8.85 2.03
C PHE A 23 15.90 7.48 1.33
N LYS A 24 14.69 6.90 1.33
CA LYS A 24 14.45 5.56 0.78
C LYS A 24 13.09 5.51 0.11
N PHE A 25 13.01 4.81 -1.01
CA PHE A 25 11.76 4.44 -1.68
C PHE A 25 11.50 2.95 -1.55
N LYS A 26 10.22 2.59 -1.43
CA LYS A 26 9.75 1.21 -1.59
C LYS A 26 8.35 1.22 -2.20
N PHE A 27 8.08 0.20 -3.01
CA PHE A 27 6.88 0.06 -3.80
C PHE A 27 6.29 -1.34 -3.56
N SER A 28 5.05 -1.39 -3.11
CA SER A 28 4.27 -2.61 -2.88
C SER A 28 3.05 -2.61 -3.79
N GLY A 29 2.78 -3.74 -4.45
CA GLY A 29 1.67 -3.82 -5.41
C GLY A 29 0.28 -3.86 -4.79
N CYS A 30 0.16 -4.16 -3.49
CA CYS A 30 -1.10 -4.18 -2.75
C CYS A 30 -0.88 -4.02 -1.23
N PRO A 31 -1.94 -3.88 -0.42
CA PRO A 31 -1.84 -3.70 1.03
C PRO A 31 -1.22 -4.87 1.82
N ASN A 32 -1.00 -6.05 1.21
CA ASN A 32 -0.20 -7.12 1.83
C ASN A 32 1.27 -6.71 2.07
N ASP A 33 1.72 -5.65 1.40
CA ASP A 33 3.02 -4.99 1.62
C ASP A 33 4.23 -5.93 1.69
N CYS A 34 4.39 -6.79 0.68
CA CYS A 34 5.41 -7.85 0.66
C CYS A 34 6.87 -7.35 0.78
N VAL A 35 7.16 -6.09 0.46
CA VAL A 35 8.50 -5.50 0.64
C VAL A 35 8.64 -4.66 1.93
N ALA A 36 7.58 -4.62 2.75
CA ALA A 36 7.45 -3.83 3.97
C ALA A 36 7.78 -2.35 3.70
N ALA A 37 7.14 -1.78 2.68
CA ALA A 37 7.26 -0.39 2.30
C ALA A 37 6.82 0.53 3.45
N ILE A 38 5.68 0.26 4.10
CA ILE A 38 5.13 1.10 5.17
C ILE A 38 6.08 1.25 6.36
N ALA A 39 6.99 0.29 6.56
CA ALA A 39 7.88 0.22 7.71
C ALA A 39 9.31 0.68 7.40
N ARG A 40 9.74 0.66 6.14
CA ARG A 40 11.17 0.68 5.78
C ARG A 40 11.52 1.68 4.67
N SER A 41 10.69 2.67 4.39
CA SER A 41 10.97 3.73 3.41
C SER A 41 10.54 5.12 3.87
N GLY A 42 11.22 6.16 3.36
CA GLY A 42 10.82 7.56 3.60
C GLY A 42 9.54 7.90 2.84
N ILE A 43 9.41 7.38 1.61
CA ILE A 43 8.16 7.34 0.84
C ILE A 43 7.81 5.87 0.57
N SER A 44 6.58 5.49 0.91
CA SER A 44 6.00 4.17 0.70
C SER A 44 4.87 4.30 -0.31
N VAL A 45 4.96 3.58 -1.43
CA VAL A 45 3.91 3.53 -2.44
C VAL A 45 3.25 2.16 -2.36
N ILE A 46 1.96 2.12 -2.03
CA ILE A 46 1.22 0.87 -1.81
C ILE A 46 0.00 0.86 -2.74
N GLY A 47 0.00 -0.09 -3.69
CA GLY A 47 -1.06 -0.23 -4.67
C GLY A 47 -2.43 -0.49 -4.04
N THR A 48 -3.48 0.03 -4.66
CA THR A 48 -4.88 -0.17 -4.27
C THR A 48 -5.77 0.00 -5.51
N TRP A 49 -7.08 -0.16 -5.32
CA TRP A 49 -8.12 0.18 -6.29
C TRP A 49 -9.19 1.05 -5.63
N ARG A 50 -10.09 1.64 -6.42
CA ARG A 50 -11.20 2.47 -5.90
C ARG A 50 -12.58 2.12 -6.48
N ASP A 51 -12.65 1.14 -7.36
CA ASP A 51 -13.89 0.52 -7.83
C ASP A 51 -14.21 -0.76 -7.04
N GLN A 52 -15.18 -1.54 -7.53
CA GLN A 52 -15.70 -2.70 -6.81
C GLN A 52 -14.77 -3.92 -6.89
N ILE A 53 -14.75 -4.73 -5.83
CA ILE A 53 -14.14 -6.06 -5.87
C ILE A 53 -14.87 -6.91 -6.91
N ARG A 54 -14.10 -7.58 -7.76
CA ARG A 54 -14.66 -8.48 -8.77
C ARG A 54 -14.91 -9.84 -8.15
N ILE A 55 -16.15 -10.31 -8.24
CA ILE A 55 -16.61 -11.57 -7.63
C ILE A 55 -17.01 -12.55 -8.74
N ASP A 56 -16.40 -13.73 -8.73
CA ASP A 56 -16.84 -14.89 -9.49
C ASP A 56 -17.66 -15.82 -8.57
N GLN A 57 -18.99 -15.72 -8.66
CA GLN A 57 -19.91 -16.50 -7.83
C GLN A 57 -19.79 -18.01 -8.05
N ALA A 58 -19.40 -18.45 -9.26
CA ALA A 58 -19.18 -19.88 -9.49
C ALA A 58 -17.98 -20.37 -8.69
N ALA A 59 -16.88 -19.60 -8.70
CA ALA A 59 -15.72 -19.92 -7.88
C ALA A 59 -16.00 -19.82 -6.37
N VAL A 60 -16.86 -18.91 -5.90
CA VAL A 60 -17.30 -18.87 -4.49
C VAL A 60 -17.97 -20.18 -4.09
N LYS A 61 -18.87 -20.71 -4.93
CA LYS A 61 -19.54 -22.00 -4.67
C LYS A 61 -18.55 -23.16 -4.58
N GLU A 62 -17.50 -23.16 -5.41
CA GLU A 62 -16.44 -24.16 -5.35
C GLU A 62 -15.61 -24.08 -4.05
N TYR A 63 -15.41 -22.88 -3.49
CA TYR A 63 -14.80 -22.74 -2.15
C TYR A 63 -15.71 -23.31 -1.06
N VAL A 64 -17.00 -22.96 -1.06
CA VAL A 64 -17.98 -23.45 -0.07
C VAL A 64 -18.16 -24.97 -0.17
N ALA A 65 -18.09 -25.54 -1.37
CA ALA A 65 -18.11 -26.99 -1.59
C ALA A 65 -16.81 -27.70 -1.17
N GLY A 66 -15.74 -26.96 -0.84
CA GLY A 66 -14.44 -27.52 -0.46
C GLY A 66 -13.58 -27.99 -1.65
N ASN A 67 -13.96 -27.68 -2.89
CA ASN A 67 -13.21 -28.08 -4.08
C ASN A 67 -11.96 -27.22 -4.30
N TYR A 68 -11.94 -25.99 -3.76
CA TYR A 68 -10.79 -25.09 -3.80
C TYR A 68 -10.17 -24.91 -2.41
N PRO A 69 -8.84 -25.02 -2.28
CA PRO A 69 -8.19 -24.79 -1.01
C PRO A 69 -8.22 -23.29 -0.66
N ALA A 70 -8.72 -22.98 0.54
CA ALA A 70 -8.68 -21.63 1.10
C ALA A 70 -7.22 -21.13 1.22
N ASN A 71 -7.04 -19.84 1.02
CA ASN A 71 -5.74 -19.15 1.06
C ASN A 71 -4.66 -19.81 0.18
N GLY A 72 -5.08 -20.35 -0.97
CA GLY A 72 -4.19 -21.08 -1.88
C GLY A 72 -3.53 -22.33 -1.28
N GLY A 73 -4.07 -22.88 -0.19
CA GLY A 73 -3.51 -24.04 0.51
C GLY A 73 -2.41 -23.71 1.50
N ALA A 74 -2.26 -22.45 1.91
CA ALA A 74 -1.23 -21.99 2.87
C ALA A 74 -1.29 -22.68 4.24
N HIS A 75 -2.42 -23.27 4.62
CA HIS A 75 -2.64 -23.95 5.90
C HIS A 75 -2.86 -25.47 5.75
N SER A 76 -2.35 -26.06 4.66
CA SER A 76 -2.51 -27.50 4.35
C SER A 76 -1.68 -28.43 5.26
N ASP A 77 -0.84 -27.87 6.12
CA ASP A 77 0.04 -28.57 7.05
C ASP A 77 -0.67 -29.02 8.35
N ARG A 78 -1.90 -28.57 8.57
CA ARG A 78 -2.71 -28.92 9.75
C ARG A 78 -4.18 -29.09 9.38
N ASP A 79 -4.88 -29.96 10.09
CA ASP A 79 -6.34 -30.09 9.98
C ASP A 79 -7.03 -28.95 10.77
N TRP A 80 -7.68 -28.04 10.03
CA TRP A 80 -8.47 -26.93 10.55
C TRP A 80 -9.99 -27.17 10.41
N GLY A 81 -10.39 -28.32 9.87
CA GLY A 81 -11.76 -28.61 9.44
C GLY A 81 -12.04 -28.15 8.00
N ALA A 82 -13.29 -28.35 7.56
CA ALA A 82 -13.76 -27.87 6.27
C ALA A 82 -13.89 -26.34 6.25
N PHE A 83 -13.66 -25.73 5.10
CA PHE A 83 -13.76 -24.29 4.91
C PHE A 83 -15.15 -23.77 5.31
N ASP A 84 -15.17 -22.75 6.15
CA ASP A 84 -16.39 -22.07 6.59
C ASP A 84 -16.32 -20.58 6.21
N ILE A 85 -17.02 -20.18 5.15
CA ILE A 85 -17.01 -18.80 4.64
C ILE A 85 -17.49 -17.79 5.68
N GLN A 86 -18.39 -18.18 6.59
CA GLN A 86 -18.88 -17.30 7.64
C GLN A 86 -17.78 -17.02 8.66
N LYS A 87 -17.06 -18.07 9.09
CA LYS A 87 -16.00 -17.94 10.12
C LYS A 87 -14.68 -17.41 9.58
N GLU A 88 -14.32 -17.76 8.36
CA GLU A 88 -12.98 -17.50 7.81
C GLU A 88 -12.92 -16.25 6.92
N VAL A 89 -14.06 -15.75 6.43
CA VAL A 89 -14.11 -14.56 5.57
C VAL A 89 -15.02 -13.49 6.15
N ILE A 90 -16.32 -13.78 6.32
CA ILE A 90 -17.32 -12.75 6.64
C ILE A 90 -17.11 -12.17 8.04
N ALA A 91 -17.02 -13.02 9.07
CA ALA A 91 -16.83 -12.60 10.46
C ALA A 91 -15.43 -12.02 10.75
N LEU A 92 -14.51 -12.11 9.79
CA LEU A 92 -13.15 -11.56 9.89
C LEU A 92 -12.96 -10.30 9.02
N CYS A 93 -14.00 -9.88 8.29
CA CYS A 93 -13.95 -8.62 7.56
C CYS A 93 -13.89 -7.46 8.56
N PRO A 94 -12.86 -6.60 8.53
CA PRO A 94 -12.67 -5.58 9.57
C PRO A 94 -13.75 -4.50 9.61
N THR A 95 -14.57 -4.38 8.56
CA THR A 95 -15.65 -3.40 8.47
C THR A 95 -17.03 -4.04 8.41
N ASP A 96 -17.13 -5.36 8.58
CA ASP A 96 -18.39 -6.11 8.54
C ASP A 96 -19.22 -5.87 7.26
N CYS A 97 -18.56 -5.51 6.15
CA CYS A 97 -19.21 -5.09 4.89
C CYS A 97 -19.58 -6.25 3.95
N MET A 98 -19.55 -7.50 4.43
CA MET A 98 -19.76 -8.70 3.61
C MET A 98 -20.89 -9.56 4.19
N TRP A 99 -21.69 -10.19 3.32
CA TRP A 99 -22.72 -11.15 3.75
C TRP A 99 -23.04 -12.16 2.64
N MET A 100 -23.68 -13.26 3.03
CA MET A 100 -24.30 -14.19 2.08
C MET A 100 -25.77 -13.82 1.89
N GLU A 101 -26.19 -13.68 0.63
CA GLU A 101 -27.59 -13.58 0.25
C GLU A 101 -27.97 -14.85 -0.51
N SER A 102 -28.65 -15.77 0.18
CA SER A 102 -28.84 -17.15 -0.31
C SER A 102 -27.49 -17.83 -0.58
N ASP A 103 -27.16 -18.11 -1.84
CA ASP A 103 -25.91 -18.76 -2.27
C ASP A 103 -24.93 -17.79 -2.95
N GLU A 104 -25.16 -16.48 -2.84
CA GLU A 104 -24.29 -15.45 -3.43
C GLU A 104 -23.59 -14.61 -2.36
N LEU A 105 -22.28 -14.41 -2.54
CA LEU A 105 -21.50 -13.50 -1.70
C LEU A 105 -21.74 -12.06 -2.16
N LYS A 106 -22.11 -11.19 -1.23
CA LYS A 106 -22.26 -9.75 -1.44
C LYS A 106 -21.21 -8.99 -0.63
N ILE A 107 -20.75 -7.87 -1.20
CA ILE A 107 -19.78 -6.96 -0.60
C ILE A 107 -20.32 -5.54 -0.80
N ASP A 108 -20.40 -4.77 0.27
CA ASP A 108 -20.56 -3.32 0.20
C ASP A 108 -19.18 -2.68 0.04
N ASP A 109 -18.78 -2.42 -1.21
CA ASP A 109 -17.48 -1.83 -1.52
C ASP A 109 -17.32 -0.40 -0.99
N ALA A 110 -18.41 0.32 -0.68
CA ALA A 110 -18.33 1.66 -0.11
C ALA A 110 -17.74 1.63 1.31
N GLU A 111 -18.07 0.58 2.08
CA GLU A 111 -17.57 0.34 3.43
C GLU A 111 -16.30 -0.53 3.45
N CYS A 112 -15.78 -0.93 2.29
CA CYS A 112 -14.59 -1.74 2.18
C CYS A 112 -13.31 -0.89 2.33
N THR A 113 -12.47 -1.26 3.30
CA THR A 113 -11.15 -0.64 3.52
C THR A 113 -10.02 -1.28 2.71
N ARG A 114 -10.34 -2.28 1.85
CA ARG A 114 -9.40 -2.96 0.94
C ARG A 114 -8.22 -3.63 1.65
N CYS A 115 -8.47 -4.24 2.80
CA CYS A 115 -7.48 -4.91 3.65
C CYS A 115 -6.85 -6.19 3.06
N MET A 116 -7.30 -6.64 1.88
CA MET A 116 -6.90 -7.87 1.17
C MET A 116 -7.35 -9.21 1.80
N HIS A 117 -7.90 -9.26 3.02
CA HIS A 117 -8.24 -10.52 3.70
C HIS A 117 -9.08 -11.48 2.83
N CYS A 118 -10.25 -11.05 2.37
CA CYS A 118 -11.15 -11.90 1.58
C CYS A 118 -10.50 -12.37 0.25
N ILE A 119 -9.75 -11.49 -0.43
CA ILE A 119 -9.01 -11.82 -1.65
C ILE A 119 -7.89 -12.82 -1.37
N ASN A 120 -7.19 -12.68 -0.24
CA ASN A 120 -6.15 -13.61 0.18
C ASN A 120 -6.74 -15.00 0.45
N VAL A 121 -7.89 -15.08 1.12
CA VAL A 121 -8.56 -16.36 1.41
C VAL A 121 -9.16 -17.00 0.16
N MET A 122 -9.79 -16.23 -0.73
CA MET A 122 -10.47 -16.76 -1.93
C MET A 122 -9.92 -16.16 -3.25
N PRO A 123 -8.62 -16.34 -3.57
CA PRO A 123 -7.98 -15.65 -4.69
C PRO A 123 -8.49 -16.10 -6.08
N ARG A 124 -9.13 -17.27 -6.18
CA ARG A 124 -9.76 -17.73 -7.43
C ARG A 124 -11.10 -17.06 -7.68
N ALA A 125 -11.79 -16.62 -6.62
CA ALA A 125 -13.13 -16.06 -6.68
C ALA A 125 -13.16 -14.53 -6.59
N LEU A 126 -12.27 -13.95 -5.78
CA LEU A 126 -12.24 -12.51 -5.52
C LEU A 126 -10.98 -11.89 -6.13
N ARG A 127 -11.14 -10.75 -6.80
CA ARG A 127 -10.04 -10.00 -7.40
C ARG A 127 -10.15 -8.51 -7.10
N PRO A 128 -9.01 -7.80 -7.00
CA PRO A 128 -9.00 -6.34 -6.97
C PRO A 128 -9.78 -5.76 -8.15
N GLY A 129 -10.33 -4.57 -7.95
CA GLY A 129 -10.97 -3.78 -9.00
C GLY A 129 -10.02 -3.43 -10.16
N LEU A 130 -10.60 -2.81 -11.19
CA LEU A 130 -9.91 -2.40 -12.41
C LEU A 130 -9.41 -0.95 -12.34
N ASP A 131 -10.05 -0.10 -11.56
CA ASP A 131 -9.62 1.29 -11.34
C ASP A 131 -8.50 1.34 -10.29
N LYS A 132 -7.30 0.99 -10.75
CA LYS A 132 -6.09 0.84 -9.94
C LYS A 132 -5.35 2.17 -9.76
N GLY A 133 -4.62 2.26 -8.66
CA GLY A 133 -3.70 3.34 -8.32
C GLY A 133 -2.87 2.94 -7.11
N ALA A 134 -2.36 3.91 -6.36
CA ALA A 134 -1.65 3.67 -5.12
C ALA A 134 -1.97 4.71 -4.05
N SER A 135 -1.87 4.29 -2.79
CA SER A 135 -1.73 5.20 -1.66
C SER A 135 -0.27 5.54 -1.47
N VAL A 136 0.02 6.82 -1.21
CA VAL A 136 1.38 7.30 -0.92
C VAL A 136 1.45 7.67 0.55
N LEU A 137 2.40 7.06 1.26
CA LEU A 137 2.63 7.25 2.68
C LEU A 137 4.05 7.76 2.91
N VAL A 138 4.27 8.57 3.95
CA VAL A 138 5.55 9.23 4.21
C VAL A 138 5.96 9.04 5.67
N GLY A 139 7.27 8.85 5.90
CA GLY A 139 7.87 9.04 7.22
C GLY A 139 8.52 7.83 7.87
N ALA A 140 8.43 6.61 7.33
CA ALA A 140 8.91 5.45 8.08
C ALA A 140 10.41 5.48 8.43
N LYS A 141 10.69 5.12 9.68
CA LYS A 141 12.06 5.03 10.20
C LYS A 141 12.17 4.06 11.37
N ALA A 142 13.40 3.57 11.53
CA ALA A 142 13.86 2.89 12.72
C ALA A 142 13.93 3.87 13.93
N PRO A 143 14.11 3.36 15.18
CA PRO A 143 13.97 4.17 16.38
C PRO A 143 14.78 5.47 16.45
N ILE A 144 16.06 5.47 16.09
CA ILE A 144 16.93 6.65 16.29
C ILE A 144 16.50 7.81 15.37
N LEU A 145 16.29 9.05 15.86
CA LEU A 145 16.38 9.50 17.26
C LEU A 145 15.03 9.46 17.98
N ASP A 146 13.98 10.03 17.37
CA ASP A 146 12.68 10.31 18.04
C ASP A 146 11.65 9.17 17.94
N GLY A 147 12.10 7.93 18.10
CA GLY A 147 11.24 6.75 18.07
C GLY A 147 11.01 6.16 16.66
N ALA A 148 10.50 4.94 16.64
CA ALA A 148 10.18 4.25 15.40
C ALA A 148 8.86 4.76 14.83
N GLN A 149 8.79 4.85 13.51
CA GLN A 149 7.60 5.32 12.81
C GLN A 149 7.30 4.37 11.65
N PHE A 150 6.02 4.02 11.50
CA PHE A 150 5.48 3.62 10.21
C PHE A 150 5.16 4.87 9.39
N SER A 151 5.12 4.73 8.08
CA SER A 151 4.71 5.83 7.21
C SER A 151 3.25 6.21 7.47
N THR A 152 2.97 7.52 7.49
CA THR A 152 1.63 8.08 7.62
C THR A 152 1.03 8.32 6.24
N LEU A 153 -0.27 8.03 6.08
CA LEU A 153 -0.98 8.26 4.82
C LEU A 153 -0.96 9.75 4.44
N ALA A 154 -0.35 10.09 3.31
CA ALA A 154 -0.27 11.46 2.80
C ALA A 154 -1.21 11.67 1.61
N VAL A 155 -1.27 10.71 0.69
CA VAL A 155 -2.18 10.72 -0.46
C VAL A 155 -3.00 9.42 -0.45
N PRO A 156 -4.34 9.49 -0.24
CA PRO A 156 -5.19 8.30 -0.21
C PRO A 156 -5.19 7.50 -1.51
N PHE A 157 -5.22 8.19 -2.65
CA PHE A 157 -5.23 7.58 -3.97
C PHE A 157 -4.55 8.50 -4.98
N MET A 158 -3.61 7.95 -5.73
CA MET A 158 -2.87 8.58 -6.81
C MET A 158 -2.83 7.61 -8.00
N LYS A 159 -2.97 8.14 -9.22
CA LYS A 159 -2.75 7.32 -10.41
C LYS A 159 -1.26 7.12 -10.61
N VAL A 160 -0.87 5.88 -10.89
CA VAL A 160 0.53 5.51 -11.12
C VAL A 160 0.58 4.82 -12.45
N GLU A 161 0.69 5.64 -13.50
CA GLU A 161 0.65 5.21 -14.89
C GLU A 161 2.06 5.25 -15.46
N LYS A 162 2.34 4.36 -16.41
CA LYS A 162 3.65 4.35 -17.08
C LYS A 162 3.64 5.31 -18.26
N GLU A 163 2.46 5.54 -18.80
CA GLU A 163 2.16 6.32 -19.99
C GLU A 163 2.55 7.80 -19.84
N ASP A 164 2.45 8.33 -18.62
CA ASP A 164 2.89 9.67 -18.21
C ASP A 164 4.25 9.66 -17.49
N GLU A 165 5.02 8.58 -17.61
CA GLU A 165 6.30 8.39 -16.91
C GLU A 165 6.21 8.59 -15.38
N PHE A 166 5.05 8.32 -14.77
CA PHE A 166 4.79 8.49 -13.34
C PHE A 166 4.85 9.96 -12.87
N GLU A 167 4.51 10.92 -13.75
CA GLU A 167 4.59 12.37 -13.50
C GLU A 167 3.99 12.78 -12.15
N GLU A 168 2.75 12.36 -11.84
CA GLU A 168 2.06 12.74 -10.59
C GLU A 168 2.83 12.29 -9.33
N LEU A 169 3.45 11.11 -9.39
CA LEU A 169 4.25 10.57 -8.28
C LEU A 169 5.59 11.28 -8.17
N ILE A 170 6.25 11.57 -9.30
CA ILE A 170 7.53 12.30 -9.32
C ILE A 170 7.32 13.71 -8.76
N ASP A 171 6.28 14.42 -9.19
CA ASP A 171 5.92 15.74 -8.69
C ASP A 171 5.70 15.75 -7.17
N PHE A 172 5.02 14.73 -6.64
CA PHE A 172 4.84 14.60 -5.20
C PHE A 172 6.18 14.36 -4.47
N ILE A 173 7.04 13.51 -5.02
CA ILE A 173 8.36 13.21 -4.46
C ILE A 173 9.23 14.48 -4.42
N GLU A 174 9.27 15.23 -5.52
CA GLU A 174 10.04 16.46 -5.63
C GLU A 174 9.54 17.52 -4.64
N LYS A 175 8.22 17.68 -4.47
CA LYS A 175 7.64 18.57 -3.46
C LYS A 175 8.05 18.18 -2.03
N VAL A 176 8.06 16.89 -1.71
CA VAL A 176 8.51 16.40 -0.39
C VAL A 176 10.00 16.67 -0.20
N TRP A 177 10.81 16.48 -1.24
CA TRP A 177 12.24 16.77 -1.20
C TRP A 177 12.54 18.25 -1.05
N ASP A 178 11.93 19.12 -1.83
CA ASP A 178 12.15 20.56 -1.76
C ASP A 178 11.86 21.09 -0.35
N TRP A 179 10.69 20.73 0.19
CA TRP A 179 10.33 21.06 1.56
C TRP A 179 11.34 20.51 2.59
N TRP A 180 11.65 19.21 2.53
CA TRP A 180 12.53 18.58 3.51
C TRP A 180 13.98 19.06 3.40
N MET A 181 14.47 19.36 2.19
CA MET A 181 15.82 19.91 1.97
C MET A 181 15.97 21.32 2.52
N GLU A 182 14.90 22.12 2.48
CA GLU A 182 14.90 23.47 3.03
C GLU A 182 14.77 23.49 4.55
N VAL A 183 13.85 22.69 5.11
CA VAL A 183 13.48 22.78 6.54
C VAL A 183 14.11 21.69 7.42
N GLY A 184 14.69 20.65 6.82
CA GLY A 184 15.25 19.49 7.50
C GLY A 184 16.54 19.83 8.23
N LYS A 185 16.63 19.45 9.50
CA LYS A 185 17.87 19.62 10.28
C LYS A 185 18.92 18.60 9.84
N ASN A 186 20.18 18.88 10.15
CA ASN A 186 21.28 17.95 9.89
C ASN A 186 20.98 16.57 10.52
N ARG A 187 21.00 15.52 9.70
CA ARG A 187 20.70 14.13 10.08
C ARG A 187 19.27 13.91 10.63
N GLU A 188 18.33 14.75 10.27
CA GLU A 188 16.91 14.57 10.58
C GLU A 188 16.22 13.83 9.43
N ARG A 189 15.50 12.74 9.74
CA ARG A 189 14.71 12.00 8.74
C ARG A 189 13.43 12.76 8.41
N VAL A 190 12.90 12.58 7.20
CA VAL A 190 11.63 13.21 6.79
C VAL A 190 10.49 13.01 7.79
N GLY A 191 10.36 11.81 8.38
CA GLY A 191 9.33 11.55 9.41
C GLY A 191 9.57 12.26 10.76
N GLU A 192 10.81 12.58 11.11
CA GLU A 192 11.13 13.43 12.27
C GLU A 192 10.81 14.89 11.96
N THR A 193 11.12 15.34 10.75
CA THR A 193 10.74 16.67 10.26
C THR A 193 9.22 16.86 10.28
N MET A 194 8.45 15.85 9.83
CA MET A 194 6.98 15.85 9.91
C MET A 194 6.48 16.00 11.36
N GLN A 195 7.02 15.21 12.30
CA GLN A 195 6.63 15.34 13.71
C GLN A 195 6.96 16.70 14.31
N ARG A 196 8.08 17.30 13.93
CA ARG A 196 8.53 18.58 14.46
C ARG A 196 7.74 19.77 13.89
N VAL A 197 7.44 19.73 12.60
CA VAL A 197 6.85 20.87 11.87
C VAL A 197 5.32 20.81 11.86
N GLY A 198 4.74 19.61 11.80
CA GLY A 198 3.32 19.39 11.52
C GLY A 198 3.09 19.24 10.03
#